data_AF-A0A926EW63-F1
#
_entry.id   AF-A0A926EW63-F1
#
_cell.length_a   1.000
_cell.length_b   1.000
_cell.length_c   1.000
_cell.angle_alpha   90.00
_cell.angle_beta   90.00
_cell.angle_gamma   90.00
#
_symmetry.space_group_name_H-M   'P 1'
#
loop_
_entity.id
_entity.type
_entity.pdbx_description
1 polymer ?
#
loop_
_entity_poly.entity_id
_entity_poly.type
_entity_poly.pdbx_seq_one_letter_code
_entity_poly.pdbx_strand_id
1 'polypeptide(L)'
;MGFPLSRATLPTTGIAYCNQLFEWERKFKTLSPEERKRMRLEKEEPVLDAFWSWVETSIQKVLSKSNIGKALQYAQNHKYLEFILSRLPGSDLRANPKALNLMMPWDELIQKTCKSD
;
A
#
# COMPACT_ATOMS: atom_id res chain seq x y z
N MET A 1 0.74 -34.99 0.68
CA MET A 1 -0.70 -34.65 0.55
C MET A 1 -0.79 -33.27 -0.07
N GLY A 2 -1.17 -33.20 -1.33
CA GLY A 2 -1.31 -31.93 -2.06
C GLY A 2 -2.69 -31.32 -1.78
N PHE A 3 -2.71 -30.09 -1.27
CA PHE A 3 -3.92 -29.29 -1.24
C PHE A 3 -4.30 -28.93 -2.68
N PRO A 4 -5.58 -29.05 -3.08
CA PRO A 4 -5.99 -28.71 -4.43
C PRO A 4 -5.79 -27.21 -4.64
N LEU A 5 -5.16 -26.84 -5.76
CA LEU A 5 -5.09 -25.47 -6.27
C LEU A 5 -6.54 -24.99 -6.56
N SER A 6 -7.24 -24.52 -5.52
CA SER A 6 -8.46 -23.74 -5.69
C SER A 6 -8.10 -22.57 -6.60
N ARG A 7 -8.77 -22.46 -7.75
CA ARG A 7 -8.56 -21.40 -8.74
C ARG A 7 -8.51 -20.05 -8.03
N ALA A 8 -7.32 -19.47 -7.91
CA ALA A 8 -7.14 -18.20 -7.20
C ALA A 8 -8.02 -17.14 -7.86
N THR A 9 -8.94 -16.57 -7.09
CA THR A 9 -9.77 -15.45 -7.51
C THR A 9 -9.04 -14.14 -7.21
N LEU A 10 -9.37 -13.06 -7.92
CA LEU A 10 -8.79 -11.75 -7.67
C LEU A 10 -8.95 -11.29 -6.20
N PRO A 11 -10.12 -11.45 -5.54
CA PRO A 11 -10.25 -11.14 -4.12
C PRO A 11 -9.33 -11.98 -3.23
N THR A 12 -9.23 -13.29 -3.47
CA THR A 12 -8.35 -14.16 -2.66
C THR A 12 -6.89 -13.81 -2.84
N THR A 13 -6.46 -13.38 -4.04
CA THR A 13 -5.11 -12.88 -4.28
C THR A 13 -4.83 -11.58 -3.52
N GLY A 14 -5.75 -10.61 -3.55
CA GLY A 14 -5.61 -9.37 -2.79
C GLY A 14 -5.52 -9.63 -1.27
N ILE A 15 -6.37 -10.53 -0.75
CA ILE A 15 -6.34 -10.94 0.66
C ILE A 15 -4.99 -11.61 1.00
N ALA A 16 -4.45 -12.44 0.11
CA ALA A 16 -3.17 -13.11 0.35
C ALA A 16 -2.02 -12.11 0.53
N TYR A 17 -1.94 -11.07 -0.30
CA TYR A 17 -0.93 -10.00 -0.14
C TYR A 17 -1.07 -9.28 1.21
N CYS A 18 -2.30 -8.88 1.57
CA CYS A 18 -2.55 -8.22 2.87
C CYS A 18 -2.16 -9.12 4.04
N ASN A 19 -2.52 -10.40 3.99
CA ASN A 19 -2.18 -11.36 5.04
C ASN A 19 -0.66 -11.54 5.17
N GLN A 20 0.06 -11.62 4.06
CA GLN A 20 1.52 -11.74 4.06
C GLN A 20 2.18 -10.52 4.72
N LEU A 21 1.73 -9.29 4.41
CA LEU A 21 2.22 -8.07 5.07
C LEU A 21 1.93 -8.09 6.57
N PHE A 22 0.71 -8.46 6.98
CA PHE A 22 0.37 -8.56 8.40
C PHE A 22 1.14 -9.65 9.14
N GLU A 23 1.51 -10.75 8.47
CA GLU A 23 2.38 -11.77 9.05
C GLU A 23 3.78 -11.25 9.35
N TRP A 24 4.34 -10.44 8.46
CA TRP A 24 5.63 -9.79 8.67
C TRP A 24 5.58 -8.79 9.83
N GLU A 25 4.58 -7.91 9.85
CA GLU A 25 4.39 -6.95 10.95
C GLU A 25 4.24 -7.64 12.32
N ARG A 26 3.56 -8.79 12.38
CA ARG A 26 3.49 -9.61 13.61
C ARG A 26 4.86 -10.10 14.05
N LYS A 27 5.71 -10.55 13.11
CA LYS A 27 7.08 -11.02 13.40
C LYS A 27 8.00 -9.87 13.82
N PHE A 28 7.76 -8.66 13.33
CA PHE A 28 8.59 -7.49 13.63
C PHE A 28 8.15 -6.73 14.88
N LYS A 29 7.08 -7.17 15.53
CA LYS A 29 6.47 -6.48 16.67
C LYS A 29 7.47 -6.21 17.80
N THR A 30 8.37 -7.14 18.09
CA THR A 30 9.32 -7.04 19.21
C THR A 30 10.70 -6.48 18.84
N LEU A 31 10.93 -6.15 17.57
CA LEU A 31 12.21 -5.61 17.09
C LEU A 31 12.41 -4.15 17.50
N SER A 32 13.67 -3.70 17.54
CA SER A 32 13.98 -2.27 17.65
C SER A 32 13.40 -1.50 16.47
N PRO A 33 13.18 -0.17 16.58
CA PRO A 33 12.74 0.65 15.45
C PRO A 33 13.63 0.51 14.20
N GLU A 34 14.94 0.46 14.38
CA GLU A 34 15.95 0.37 13.32
C GLU A 34 15.91 -1.01 12.63
N GLU A 35 15.83 -2.07 13.43
CA GLU A 35 15.73 -3.44 12.93
C GLU A 35 14.40 -3.67 12.24
N ARG A 36 13.30 -3.17 12.81
CA ARG A 36 11.97 -3.21 12.17
C ARG A 36 12.01 -2.52 10.81
N LYS A 37 12.62 -1.34 10.71
CA LYS A 37 12.79 -0.63 9.42
C LYS A 37 13.57 -1.48 8.42
N ARG A 38 14.70 -2.06 8.83
CA ARG A 38 15.52 -2.95 7.97
C ARG A 38 14.71 -4.14 7.47
N MET A 39 13.97 -4.80 8.36
CA MET A 39 13.17 -5.97 8.01
C MET A 39 11.99 -5.65 7.08
N ARG A 40 11.35 -4.47 7.22
CA ARG A 40 10.32 -4.02 6.27
C ARG A 40 10.87 -3.84 4.87
N LEU A 41 12.04 -3.20 4.72
CA LEU A 41 12.71 -3.07 3.42
C LEU A 41 13.07 -4.44 2.83
N GLU A 42 13.56 -5.36 3.66
CA GLU A 42 13.97 -6.68 3.16
C GLU A 42 12.78 -7.60 2.80
N LYS A 43 11.68 -7.55 3.58
CA LYS A 43 10.60 -8.54 3.51
C LYS A 43 9.27 -8.02 3.01
N GLU A 44 8.92 -6.76 3.30
CA GLU A 44 7.62 -6.17 2.94
C GLU A 44 7.70 -5.41 1.60
N GLU A 45 8.80 -4.72 1.31
CA GLU A 45 9.02 -4.02 0.04
C GLU A 45 8.79 -4.92 -1.20
N PRO A 46 9.39 -6.13 -1.31
CA PRO A 46 9.12 -7.00 -2.45
C PRO A 46 7.67 -7.49 -2.52
N VAL A 47 6.94 -7.53 -1.40
CA VAL A 47 5.52 -7.91 -1.36
C VAL A 47 4.65 -6.75 -1.85
N LEU A 48 4.99 -5.52 -1.46
CA LEU A 48 4.33 -4.31 -1.94
C LEU A 48 4.53 -4.13 -3.45
N ASP A 49 5.75 -4.32 -3.96
CA ASP A 49 6.03 -4.27 -5.40
C ASP A 49 5.17 -5.28 -6.18
N ALA A 50 5.13 -6.53 -5.71
CA ALA A 50 4.31 -7.58 -6.31
C ALA A 50 2.80 -7.26 -6.23
N PHE A 51 2.34 -6.70 -5.10
CA PHE A 51 0.96 -6.25 -4.92
C PHE A 51 0.59 -5.14 -5.92
N TRP A 52 1.42 -4.11 -6.09
CA TRP A 52 1.12 -3.02 -7.01
C TRP A 52 1.15 -3.44 -8.47
N SER A 53 2.12 -4.26 -8.87
CA SER A 53 2.15 -4.87 -10.20
C SER A 53 0.89 -5.69 -10.46
N TRP A 54 0.43 -6.43 -9.46
CA TRP A 54 -0.82 -7.18 -9.54
C TRP A 54 -2.06 -6.27 -9.63
N VAL A 55 -2.14 -5.18 -8.86
CA VAL A 55 -3.25 -4.21 -8.92
C VAL A 55 -3.35 -3.58 -10.31
N GLU A 56 -2.24 -3.09 -10.84
CA GLU A 56 -2.15 -2.45 -12.16
C GLU A 56 -2.57 -3.39 -13.29
N THR A 57 -2.18 -4.67 -13.19
CA THR A 57 -2.55 -5.70 -14.17
C THR A 57 -4.01 -6.13 -14.02
N SER A 58 -4.53 -6.20 -12.79
CA SER A 58 -5.86 -6.73 -12.50
C SER A 58 -6.97 -5.72 -12.79
N ILE A 59 -6.71 -4.43 -12.59
CA ILE A 59 -7.73 -3.38 -12.81
C ILE A 59 -8.19 -3.31 -14.27
N GLN A 60 -7.29 -3.63 -15.21
CA GLN A 60 -7.58 -3.69 -16.65
C GLN A 60 -8.49 -4.88 -17.04
N LYS A 61 -8.64 -5.86 -16.15
CA LYS A 61 -9.34 -7.13 -16.43
C LYS A 61 -10.72 -7.22 -15.76
N VAL A 62 -11.14 -6.18 -15.04
CA VAL A 62 -12.39 -6.20 -14.26
C VAL A 62 -13.31 -5.05 -14.65
N LEU A 63 -14.60 -5.26 -14.46
CA LEU A 63 -15.59 -4.20 -14.63
C LEU A 63 -15.43 -3.19 -13.49
N SER A 64 -15.26 -1.91 -13.82
CA SER A 64 -15.06 -0.81 -12.87
C SER A 64 -16.14 -0.72 -11.78
N LYS A 65 -17.38 -1.08 -12.11
CA LYS A 65 -18.52 -1.06 -11.16
C LYS A 65 -18.63 -2.30 -10.26
N SER A 66 -17.89 -3.36 -10.54
CA SER A 66 -17.87 -4.58 -9.71
C SER A 66 -17.21 -4.31 -8.34
N ASN A 67 -17.50 -5.14 -7.35
CA ASN A 67 -16.90 -4.99 -6.01
C ASN A 67 -15.37 -5.06 -6.06
N ILE A 68 -14.79 -5.98 -6.84
CA ILE A 68 -13.34 -6.08 -7.01
C ILE A 68 -12.79 -4.90 -7.82
N GLY A 69 -13.52 -4.41 -8.83
CA GLY A 69 -13.14 -3.20 -9.58
C GLY A 69 -13.05 -1.97 -8.68
N LYS A 70 -14.03 -1.77 -7.81
CA LYS A 70 -14.01 -0.70 -6.81
C LYS A 70 -12.85 -0.86 -5.82
N ALA A 71 -12.56 -2.08 -5.36
CA ALA A 71 -11.45 -2.33 -4.44
C ALA A 71 -10.08 -2.06 -5.08
N LEU A 72 -9.87 -2.50 -6.32
CA LEU A 72 -8.64 -2.24 -7.08
C LEU A 72 -8.48 -0.74 -7.39
N GLN A 73 -9.56 -0.06 -7.77
CA GLN A 73 -9.55 1.38 -7.98
C GLN A 73 -9.24 2.14 -6.68
N TYR A 74 -9.81 1.69 -5.56
CA TYR A 74 -9.50 2.26 -4.25
C TYR A 74 -8.01 2.12 -3.94
N ALA A 75 -7.43 0.92 -4.09
CA ALA A 75 -6.01 0.71 -3.87
C ALA A 75 -5.14 1.62 -4.75
N GLN A 76 -5.43 1.68 -6.06
CA GLN A 76 -4.70 2.55 -6.99
C GLN A 76 -4.77 4.04 -6.61
N ASN A 77 -5.97 4.52 -6.26
CA ASN A 77 -6.17 5.91 -5.84
C ASN A 77 -5.41 6.26 -4.55
N HIS A 78 -5.05 5.27 -3.74
CA HIS A 78 -4.32 5.44 -2.49
C HIS A 78 -2.84 5.05 -2.59
N LYS A 79 -2.32 4.71 -3.78
CA LYS A 79 -0.90 4.39 -3.99
C LYS A 79 0.04 5.51 -3.54
N TYR A 80 -0.41 6.77 -3.62
CA TYR A 80 0.35 7.92 -3.12
C TYR A 80 0.64 7.85 -1.60
N LEU A 81 -0.14 7.10 -0.82
CA LEU A 81 0.14 6.93 0.61
C LEU A 81 1.45 6.18 0.84
N GLU A 82 1.76 5.16 0.04
CA GLU A 82 3.05 4.47 0.09
C GLU A 82 4.20 5.43 -0.20
N PHE A 83 4.03 6.28 -1.21
CA PHE A 83 5.00 7.33 -1.55
C PHE A 83 5.22 8.32 -0.40
N ILE A 84 4.15 8.77 0.26
CA ILE A 84 4.25 9.69 1.40
C ILE A 84 4.93 9.01 2.59
N LEU A 85 4.55 7.77 2.90
CA LEU A 85 5.08 7.03 4.05
C LEU A 85 6.54 6.61 3.84
N SER A 86 6.97 6.32 2.60
CA SER A 86 8.36 5.97 2.29
C SER A 86 9.30 7.18 2.30
N ARG A 87 8.82 8.36 1.87
CA ARG A 87 9.63 9.59 1.79
C ARG A 87 9.67 10.41 3.08
N LEU A 88 8.95 9.96 4.11
CA LEU A 88 8.96 10.57 5.44
C LEU A 88 9.57 9.64 6.50
N PRO A 89 10.87 9.28 6.41
CA PRO A 89 11.51 8.55 7.50
C PRO A 89 11.74 9.51 8.69
N GLY A 90 10.90 9.40 9.73
CA GLY A 90 11.16 9.98 11.05
C GLY A 90 10.60 11.39 11.31
N SER A 91 9.74 11.93 10.44
CA SER A 91 8.93 13.08 10.84
C SER A 91 7.91 12.63 11.88
N ASP A 92 7.95 13.25 13.07
CA ASP A 92 6.93 13.02 14.08
C ASP A 92 5.61 13.68 13.65
N LEU A 93 4.86 12.98 12.81
CA LEU A 93 3.52 13.41 12.39
C LEU A 93 2.54 13.46 13.57
N ARG A 94 2.88 12.88 14.74
CA ARG A 94 2.10 13.02 15.97
C ARG A 94 2.40 14.34 16.67
N ALA A 95 3.65 14.79 16.69
CA ALA A 95 4.01 16.13 17.17
C ALA A 95 3.63 17.24 16.18
N ASN A 96 3.56 16.94 14.88
CA ASN A 96 3.16 17.90 13.86
C ASN A 96 2.22 17.31 12.80
N PRO A 97 0.93 17.11 13.14
CA PRO A 97 -0.07 16.59 12.20
C PRO A 97 -0.34 17.52 11.02
N LYS A 98 0.00 18.82 11.14
CA LYS A 98 -0.12 19.79 10.04
C LYS A 98 0.90 19.55 8.93
N ALA A 99 2.08 19.03 9.26
CA ALA A 99 3.11 18.69 8.26
C ALA A 99 2.65 17.58 7.31
N LEU A 100 1.87 16.60 7.81
CA LEU A 100 1.25 15.60 6.94
C LEU A 100 0.27 16.28 6.00
N ASN A 101 -0.66 17.09 6.54
CA ASN A 101 -1.72 17.73 5.75
C ASN A 101 -1.16 18.59 4.61
N LEU A 102 -0.10 19.37 4.85
CA LEU A 102 0.55 20.22 3.84
C LEU A 102 1.17 19.45 2.65
N MET A 103 1.36 18.15 2.78
CA MET A 103 1.95 17.30 1.74
C MET A 103 0.91 16.39 1.06
N MET A 104 -0.37 16.48 1.44
CA MET A 104 -1.41 15.63 0.89
C MET A 104 -2.01 16.23 -0.40
N PRO A 105 -2.55 15.39 -1.31
CA PRO A 105 -3.16 15.86 -2.56
C PRO A 105 -4.40 16.74 -2.39
N TRP A 106 -5.00 16.75 -1.20
CA TRP A 106 -6.13 17.62 -0.88
C TRP A 106 -5.74 18.99 -0.32
N ASP A 107 -4.46 19.22 -0.03
CA ASP A 107 -4.00 20.53 0.44
C ASP A 107 -4.10 21.57 -0.67
N GLU A 108 -4.60 22.76 -0.35
CA GLU A 108 -4.80 23.82 -1.34
C GLU A 108 -3.50 24.22 -2.04
N LEU A 109 -2.36 24.16 -1.35
CA LEU A 109 -1.06 24.48 -1.94
C LEU A 109 -0.70 23.45 -3.00
N ILE A 110 -0.82 22.16 -2.69
CA ILE A 110 -0.52 21.06 -3.61
C ILE A 110 -1.51 21.05 -4.79
N GLN A 111 -2.80 21.34 -4.55
CA GLN A 111 -3.78 21.47 -5.63
C GLN A 111 -3.51 22.66 -6.56
N LYS A 112 -3.00 23.78 -6.03
CA LYS A 112 -2.64 24.95 -6.85
C LYS A 112 -1.32 24.74 -7.60
N THR A 113 -0.36 24.06 -7.00
CA THR A 113 0.98 23.84 -7.58
C THR A 113 1.01 22.68 -8.59
N CYS A 114 0.22 21.63 -8.37
CA CYS A 114 0.28 20.39 -9.18
C CYS A 114 -0.92 20.20 -10.12
N LYS A 115 -1.87 21.15 -10.19
CA LYS A 115 -2.78 21.21 -11.33
C LYS A 115 -1.98 21.65 -12.55
N SER A 116 -1.52 20.67 -13.33
CA SER A 116 -1.06 20.90 -14.69
C SER A 116 -2.20 21.52 -15.51
N ASP A 117 -1.88 22.53 -16.31
CA ASP A 117 -2.72 23.03 -17.40
C ASP A 117 -3.16 21.91 -18.34
#